data_AF-A4S2V4-F1
#
_entry.id   AF-A4S2V4-F1
#
_cell.length_a   1.000
_cell.length_b   1.000
_cell.length_c   1.000
_cell.angle_alpha   90.00
_cell.angle_beta   90.00
_cell.angle_gamma   90.00
#
_symmetry.space_group_name_H-M   'P 1'
#
loop_
_entity.id
_entity.type
_entity.pdbx_description
1 polymer ?
#
loop_
_entity_poly.entity_id
_entity_poly.type
_entity_poly.pdbx_seq_one_letter_code
_entity_poly.pdbx_strand_id
1 'polypeptide(L)'
;MAFGRITTDDVALNSGRKKKKESKEALLRKVQARQKAIDDAGGEEGGGKAVAEKFAWEAALSRASGEKVLDDPKLLQKSIKREARAKKKSREKWEERTAKVKEQMDAAQTKRKSNIKARKDGKMERKMDKASNKRNRPGFEGRSDGFINK
;
A
#
# COMPACT_ATOMS: atom_id res chain seq x y z
N MET A 1 14.72 21.73 12.87
CA MET A 1 14.28 22.00 11.49
C MET A 1 12.94 21.32 11.28
N ALA A 2 11.85 22.01 11.55
CA ALA A 2 10.50 21.55 11.22
C ALA A 2 10.21 22.03 9.80
N PHE A 3 10.14 21.12 8.84
CA PHE A 3 9.71 21.46 7.49
C PHE A 3 8.21 21.73 7.52
N GLY A 4 7.84 23.00 7.34
CA GLY A 4 6.46 23.45 7.26
C GLY A 4 5.72 22.68 6.17
N ARG A 5 4.57 22.12 6.54
CA ARG A 5 3.65 21.48 5.60
C ARG A 5 3.06 22.58 4.73
N ILE A 6 3.57 22.72 3.51
CA ILE A 6 2.98 23.61 2.50
C ILE A 6 1.63 22.99 2.12
N THR A 7 0.55 23.53 2.68
CA THR A 7 -0.80 23.32 2.18
C THR A 7 -0.94 24.21 0.95
N THR A 8 -0.85 23.63 -0.24
CA THR A 8 -1.27 24.32 -1.45
C THR A 8 -2.79 24.44 -1.37
N ASP A 9 -3.26 25.58 -0.90
CA ASP A 9 -4.68 25.95 -0.95
C ASP A 9 -5.20 25.81 -2.39
N ASP A 10 -6.42 25.27 -2.48
CA ASP A 10 -7.17 24.92 -3.67
C ASP A 10 -7.37 26.10 -4.63
N VAL A 11 -6.34 26.43 -5.41
CA VAL A 11 -6.52 27.22 -6.64
C VAL A 11 -7.27 26.31 -7.61
N ALA A 12 -8.59 26.46 -7.65
CA ALA A 12 -9.50 25.78 -8.56
C ALA A 12 -9.15 26.16 -10.01
N LEU A 13 -8.13 25.50 -10.55
CA LEU A 13 -7.89 25.44 -11.99
C LEU A 13 -9.06 24.65 -12.58
N ASN A 14 -10.06 25.37 -13.08
CA ASN A 14 -11.12 24.86 -13.93
C ASN A 14 -10.51 24.37 -15.25
N SER A 15 -9.80 23.25 -15.18
CA SER A 15 -9.04 22.62 -16.25
C SER A 15 -9.96 21.62 -16.96
N GLY A 16 -10.76 22.10 -17.92
CA GLY A 16 -11.48 21.31 -18.95
C GLY A 16 -11.73 19.84 -18.59
N ARG A 17 -12.41 19.58 -17.46
CA ARG A 17 -12.41 18.26 -16.82
C ARG A 17 -13.18 17.29 -17.71
N LYS A 18 -12.46 16.43 -18.42
CA LYS A 18 -13.07 15.37 -19.25
C LYS A 18 -14.06 14.60 -18.38
N LYS A 19 -15.29 14.41 -18.89
CA LYS A 19 -16.34 13.67 -18.18
C LYS A 19 -15.77 12.36 -17.65
N LYS A 20 -16.02 12.07 -16.37
CA LYS A 20 -15.56 10.82 -15.75
C LYS A 20 -16.16 9.66 -16.54
N LYS A 21 -15.28 8.77 -17.02
CA LYS A 21 -15.73 7.53 -17.67
C LYS A 21 -16.44 6.66 -16.66
N GLU A 22 -17.50 6.01 -17.10
CA GLU A 22 -18.25 5.07 -16.27
C GLU A 22 -17.38 3.91 -15.82
N SER A 23 -17.68 3.34 -14.65
CA SER A 23 -16.95 2.17 -14.16
C SER A 23 -17.24 0.96 -15.04
N LYS A 24 -16.27 0.06 -15.17
CA LYS A 24 -16.43 -1.17 -15.96
C LYS A 24 -17.53 -2.08 -15.41
N GLU A 25 -17.80 -2.01 -14.11
CA GLU A 25 -18.92 -2.69 -13.45
C GLU A 25 -20.26 -2.07 -13.86
N ALA A 26 -20.36 -0.75 -13.95
CA ALA A 26 -21.56 -0.08 -14.45
C ALA A 26 -21.81 -0.41 -15.92
N LEU A 27 -20.75 -0.42 -16.75
CA LEU A 27 -20.85 -0.85 -18.15
C LEU A 27 -21.32 -2.31 -18.26
N LEU A 28 -20.80 -3.21 -17.42
CA LEU A 28 -21.24 -4.61 -17.41
C LEU A 28 -22.73 -4.73 -17.04
N ARG A 29 -23.20 -3.95 -16.05
CA ARG A 29 -24.62 -3.91 -15.67
C ARG A 29 -25.50 -3.39 -16.82
N LYS A 30 -25.06 -2.37 -17.55
CA LYS A 30 -25.78 -1.85 -18.73
C LYS A 30 -25.88 -2.88 -19.84
N VAL A 31 -24.80 -3.59 -20.13
CA VAL A 31 -24.78 -4.68 -21.12
C VAL A 31 -25.74 -5.79 -20.72
N GLN A 32 -25.71 -6.19 -19.45
CA GLN A 32 -26.65 -7.19 -18.92
C GLN A 32 -28.11 -6.72 -18.99
N ALA A 33 -28.37 -5.45 -18.70
CA ALA A 33 -29.71 -4.89 -18.81
C ALA A 33 -30.21 -4.85 -20.26
N ARG A 34 -29.33 -4.54 -21.23
CA ARG A 34 -29.66 -4.61 -22.66
C ARG A 34 -29.99 -6.03 -23.08
N GLN A 35 -29.20 -7.02 -22.64
CA GLN A 35 -29.49 -8.42 -22.92
C GLN A 35 -30.85 -8.83 -22.36
N LYS A 36 -31.13 -8.50 -21.09
CA LYS A 36 -32.44 -8.77 -20.48
C LYS A 36 -33.58 -8.10 -21.23
N ALA A 37 -33.42 -6.86 -21.66
CA ALA A 37 -34.45 -6.17 -22.43
C ALA A 37 -34.75 -6.83 -23.78
N ILE A 38 -33.76 -7.46 -24.41
CA ILE A 38 -33.93 -8.26 -25.64
C ILE A 38 -34.66 -9.57 -25.30
N ASP A 39 -34.24 -10.25 -24.24
CA ASP A 39 -34.82 -11.51 -23.80
C ASP A 39 -36.30 -11.32 -23.40
N ASP A 40 -36.61 -10.27 -22.62
CA ASP A 40 -37.96 -9.90 -22.16
C ASP A 40 -38.89 -9.54 -23.34
N ALA A 41 -38.34 -9.03 -24.45
CA ALA A 41 -39.08 -8.67 -25.67
C ALA A 41 -39.38 -9.89 -26.58
N GLY A 42 -39.13 -11.11 -26.12
CA GLY A 42 -39.38 -12.35 -26.86
C GLY A 42 -38.16 -12.91 -27.58
N GLY A 43 -36.96 -12.53 -27.15
CA GLY A 43 -35.69 -13.06 -27.64
C GLY A 43 -35.40 -12.75 -29.11
N GLU A 44 -34.38 -13.41 -29.66
CA GLU A 44 -33.88 -13.14 -31.02
C GLU A 44 -34.83 -13.60 -32.13
N GLU A 45 -35.91 -14.34 -31.87
CA GLU A 45 -36.86 -14.76 -32.92
C GLU A 45 -38.13 -13.89 -32.98
N GLY A 46 -38.41 -13.10 -31.94
CA GLY A 46 -39.63 -12.28 -31.82
C GLY A 46 -39.37 -10.78 -31.80
N GLY A 47 -40.09 -10.06 -30.93
CA GLY A 47 -39.97 -8.61 -30.76
C GLY A 47 -38.59 -8.13 -30.30
N GLY A 48 -37.75 -9.03 -29.81
CA GLY A 48 -36.37 -8.76 -29.42
C GLY A 48 -35.45 -8.38 -30.58
N LYS A 49 -35.72 -8.81 -31.83
CA LYS A 49 -34.94 -8.36 -33.01
C LYS A 49 -34.96 -6.85 -33.18
N ALA A 50 -36.15 -6.24 -33.12
CA ALA A 50 -36.31 -4.81 -33.26
C ALA A 50 -35.63 -4.03 -32.12
N VAL A 51 -35.62 -4.59 -30.90
CA VAL A 51 -34.92 -4.00 -29.75
C VAL A 51 -33.40 -4.11 -29.90
N ALA A 52 -32.91 -5.26 -30.35
CA ALA A 52 -31.49 -5.48 -30.62
C ALA A 52 -30.98 -4.56 -31.74
N GLU A 53 -31.74 -4.41 -32.82
CA GLU A 53 -31.43 -3.48 -33.92
C GLU A 53 -31.33 -2.03 -33.42
N LYS A 54 -32.27 -1.58 -32.59
CA LYS A 54 -32.21 -0.22 -31.98
C LYS A 54 -30.91 -0.02 -31.22
N PHE A 55 -30.53 -0.95 -30.34
CA PHE A 55 -29.28 -0.85 -29.59
C PHE A 55 -28.03 -0.92 -30.49
N ALA A 56 -28.08 -1.71 -31.56
CA ALA A 56 -27.00 -1.81 -32.53
C ALA A 56 -26.80 -0.49 -33.29
N TRP A 57 -27.89 0.14 -33.72
CA TRP A 57 -27.87 1.45 -34.38
C TRP A 57 -27.37 2.56 -33.45
N GLU A 58 -27.86 2.61 -32.21
CA GLU A 58 -27.34 3.54 -31.19
C GLU A 58 -25.83 3.37 -30.99
N ALA A 59 -25.36 2.12 -30.87
CA ALA A 59 -23.95 1.84 -30.70
C ALA A 59 -23.12 2.19 -31.94
N ALA A 60 -23.65 2.01 -33.16
CA ALA A 60 -23.01 2.41 -34.40
C ALA A 60 -22.88 3.94 -34.50
N LEU A 61 -23.93 4.68 -34.13
CA LEU A 61 -23.92 6.14 -34.09
C LEU A 61 -22.91 6.69 -33.07
N SER A 62 -22.86 6.10 -31.85
CA SER A 62 -21.85 6.45 -30.85
C SER A 62 -20.42 6.16 -31.33
N ARG A 63 -20.21 5.05 -32.04
CA ARG A 63 -18.88 4.75 -32.62
C ARG A 63 -18.52 5.76 -33.71
N ALA A 64 -19.47 6.12 -34.57
CA ALA A 64 -19.27 7.11 -35.64
C ALA A 64 -18.96 8.51 -35.09
N SER A 65 -19.56 8.89 -33.96
CA SER A 65 -19.24 10.15 -33.26
C SER A 65 -17.86 10.17 -32.57
N GLY A 66 -17.16 9.03 -32.57
CA GLY A 66 -15.83 8.87 -31.97
C GLY A 66 -15.85 8.40 -30.51
N GLU A 67 -17.02 8.02 -29.96
CA GLU A 67 -17.11 7.46 -28.62
C GLU A 67 -16.62 6.00 -28.58
N LYS A 68 -15.82 5.67 -27.57
CA LYS A 68 -15.33 4.31 -27.35
C LYS A 68 -16.41 3.48 -26.67
N VAL A 69 -17.22 2.77 -27.45
CA VAL A 69 -18.25 1.85 -26.96
C VAL A 69 -17.61 0.56 -26.43
N LEU A 70 -17.89 0.24 -25.17
CA LEU A 70 -17.42 -0.97 -24.49
C LEU A 70 -18.63 -1.82 -24.05
N ASP A 71 -19.10 -2.66 -24.93
CA ASP A 71 -20.34 -3.45 -24.80
C ASP A 71 -20.11 -4.96 -24.64
N ASP A 72 -18.88 -5.47 -24.83
CA ASP A 72 -18.59 -6.91 -24.69
C ASP A 72 -18.56 -7.38 -23.22
N PRO A 73 -19.51 -8.26 -22.79
CA PRO A 73 -19.59 -8.67 -21.38
C PRO A 73 -18.37 -9.50 -20.95
N LYS A 74 -17.86 -10.37 -21.83
CA LYS A 74 -16.68 -11.21 -21.57
C LYS A 74 -15.42 -10.38 -21.35
N LEU A 75 -15.22 -9.32 -22.15
CA LEU A 75 -14.06 -8.44 -22.03
C LEU A 75 -14.16 -7.55 -20.79
N LEU A 76 -15.35 -7.02 -20.49
CA LEU A 76 -15.60 -6.24 -19.27
C LEU A 76 -15.29 -7.05 -18.01
N GLN A 77 -15.77 -8.29 -17.91
CA GLN A 77 -15.46 -9.19 -16.79
C GLN A 77 -13.95 -9.48 -16.65
N LYS A 78 -13.26 -9.78 -17.77
CA LYS A 78 -11.80 -10.00 -17.77
C LYS A 78 -11.06 -8.75 -17.29
N SER A 79 -11.52 -7.57 -17.71
CA SER A 79 -10.94 -6.29 -17.33
C SER A 79 -11.10 -6.01 -15.84
N ILE A 80 -12.29 -6.24 -15.28
CA ILE A 80 -12.56 -6.13 -13.83
C ILE A 80 -11.64 -7.07 -13.04
N LYS A 81 -11.54 -8.34 -13.45
CA LYS A 81 -10.65 -9.32 -12.82
C LYS A 81 -9.18 -8.88 -12.87
N ARG A 82 -8.74 -8.30 -13.99
CA ARG A 82 -7.37 -7.78 -14.14
C ARG A 82 -7.10 -6.61 -13.21
N GLU A 83 -8.05 -5.68 -13.08
CA GLU A 83 -7.94 -4.55 -12.14
C GLU A 83 -7.90 -5.04 -10.69
N ALA A 84 -8.76 -5.99 -10.32
CA ALA A 84 -8.75 -6.58 -8.98
C ALA A 84 -7.39 -7.24 -8.66
N ARG A 85 -6.83 -8.01 -9.61
CA ARG A 85 -5.49 -8.61 -9.48
C ARG A 85 -4.39 -7.56 -9.35
N ALA A 86 -4.45 -6.49 -10.14
CA ALA A 86 -3.48 -5.40 -10.06
C ALA A 86 -3.53 -4.69 -8.70
N LYS A 87 -4.74 -4.41 -8.19
CA LYS A 87 -4.94 -3.82 -6.85
C LYS A 87 -4.41 -4.74 -5.75
N LYS A 88 -4.69 -6.05 -5.83
CA LYS A 88 -4.15 -7.05 -4.88
C LYS A 88 -2.62 -7.05 -4.87
N LYS A 89 -1.99 -7.16 -6.05
CA LYS A 89 -0.51 -7.11 -6.18
C LYS A 89 0.07 -5.80 -5.65
N SER A 90 -0.60 -4.68 -5.91
CA SER A 90 -0.17 -3.38 -5.41
C SER A 90 -0.22 -3.33 -3.88
N ARG A 91 -1.31 -3.82 -3.28
CA ARG A 91 -1.48 -3.92 -1.84
C ARG A 91 -0.39 -4.79 -1.20
N GLU A 92 -0.19 -6.01 -1.71
CA GLU A 92 0.84 -6.94 -1.21
C GLU A 92 2.24 -6.31 -1.24
N LYS A 93 2.60 -5.67 -2.36
CA LYS A 93 3.90 -4.96 -2.47
C LYS A 93 4.04 -3.81 -1.49
N TRP A 94 2.95 -3.12 -1.18
CA TRP A 94 2.97 -2.04 -0.18
C TRP A 94 3.13 -2.60 1.23
N GLU A 95 2.42 -3.68 1.56
CA GLU A 95 2.56 -4.38 2.84
C GLU A 95 3.97 -4.95 3.02
N GLU A 96 4.57 -5.53 1.98
CA GLU A 96 5.96 -6.01 2.01
C GLU A 96 6.95 -4.86 2.27
N ARG A 97 6.77 -3.72 1.59
CA ARG A 97 7.63 -2.54 1.78
C ARG A 97 7.51 -1.98 3.19
N THR A 98 6.31 -1.87 3.74
CA THR A 98 6.11 -1.35 5.09
C THR A 98 6.69 -2.30 6.14
N ALA A 99 6.51 -3.61 5.96
CA ALA A 99 7.13 -4.63 6.81
C ALA A 99 8.66 -4.54 6.78
N LYS A 100 9.27 -4.45 5.59
CA LYS A 100 10.72 -4.32 5.43
C LYS A 100 11.27 -3.05 6.09
N VAL A 101 10.57 -1.91 5.93
CA VAL A 101 10.96 -0.65 6.58
C VAL A 101 10.92 -0.81 8.10
N LYS A 102 9.85 -1.42 8.63
CA LYS A 102 9.71 -1.66 10.07
C LYS A 102 10.83 -2.57 10.60
N GLU A 103 11.12 -3.67 9.92
CA GLU A 103 12.21 -4.58 10.28
C GLU A 103 13.57 -3.87 10.33
N GLN A 104 13.88 -3.06 9.31
CA GLN A 104 15.12 -2.28 9.27
C GLN A 104 15.21 -1.27 10.43
N MET A 105 14.11 -0.60 10.75
CA MET A 105 14.04 0.31 11.88
C MET A 105 14.27 -0.44 13.20
N ASP A 106 13.59 -1.57 13.40
CA ASP A 106 13.71 -2.37 14.61
C ASP A 106 15.13 -2.92 14.76
N ALA A 107 15.75 -3.43 13.69
CA ALA A 107 17.14 -3.89 13.67
C ALA A 107 18.14 -2.78 14.02
N ALA A 108 17.93 -1.55 13.53
CA ALA A 108 18.77 -0.42 13.89
C ALA A 108 18.62 -0.05 15.37
N GLN A 109 17.38 -0.09 15.90
CA GLN A 109 17.11 0.19 17.31
C GLN A 109 17.67 -0.89 18.24
N THR A 110 17.56 -2.17 17.89
CA THR A 110 18.14 -3.27 18.68
C THR A 110 19.66 -3.17 18.72
N LYS A 111 20.32 -2.89 17.58
CA LYS A 111 21.77 -2.64 17.51
C LYS A 111 22.19 -1.44 18.35
N ARG A 112 21.39 -0.37 18.37
CA ARG A 112 21.67 0.79 19.23
C ARG A 112 21.56 0.42 20.71
N LYS A 113 20.51 -0.30 21.10
CA LYS A 113 20.30 -0.76 22.48
C LYS A 113 21.44 -1.68 22.95
N SER A 114 21.87 -2.64 22.12
CA SER A 114 22.98 -3.53 22.45
C SER A 114 24.30 -2.78 22.62
N ASN A 115 24.60 -1.83 21.73
CA ASN A 115 25.80 -0.99 21.84
C ASN A 115 25.79 -0.10 23.09
N ILE A 116 24.65 0.46 23.46
CA ILE A 116 24.50 1.26 24.69
C ILE A 116 24.71 0.36 25.91
N LYS A 117 24.13 -0.84 25.92
CA LYS A 117 24.32 -1.81 27.00
C LYS A 117 25.78 -2.22 27.13
N ALA A 118 26.43 -2.62 26.04
CA ALA A 118 27.85 -2.97 26.03
C ALA A 118 28.75 -1.83 26.55
N ARG A 119 28.45 -0.57 26.19
CA ARG A 119 29.16 0.60 26.73
C ARG A 119 28.95 0.79 28.23
N LYS A 120 27.75 0.52 28.73
CA LYS A 120 27.43 0.61 30.17
C LYS A 120 28.16 -0.51 30.94
N ASP A 121 28.07 -1.73 30.44
CA ASP A 121 28.67 -2.92 31.07
C ASP A 121 30.20 -2.81 31.07
N GLY A 122 30.82 -2.41 29.95
CA GLY A 122 32.28 -2.18 29.90
C GLY A 122 32.76 -1.02 30.79
N LYS A 123 31.91 -0.02 31.08
CA LYS A 123 32.24 1.01 32.10
C LYS A 123 32.18 0.42 33.51
N MET A 124 31.24 -0.47 33.79
CA MET A 124 31.12 -1.14 35.10
C MET A 124 32.28 -2.12 35.31
N GLU A 125 32.61 -2.93 34.31
CA GLU A 125 33.74 -3.87 34.33
C GLU A 125 35.05 -3.14 34.59
N ARG A 126 35.37 -2.07 33.85
CA ARG A 126 36.57 -1.25 34.12
C ARG A 126 36.61 -0.65 35.53
N LYS A 127 35.46 -0.35 36.13
CA LYS A 127 35.41 0.11 37.54
C LYS A 127 35.72 -1.04 38.49
N MET A 128 35.17 -2.23 38.23
CA MET A 128 35.45 -3.45 38.99
C MET A 128 36.92 -3.85 38.88
N ASP A 129 37.51 -3.81 37.69
CA ASP A 129 38.93 -4.11 37.45
C ASP A 129 39.86 -3.13 38.16
N LYS A 130 39.53 -1.83 38.14
CA LYS A 130 40.30 -0.82 38.89
C LYS A 130 40.22 -1.07 40.39
N ALA A 131 39.04 -1.44 40.91
CA ALA A 131 38.87 -1.75 42.32
C ALA A 131 39.62 -3.02 42.72
N SER A 132 39.55 -4.08 41.92
CA SER A 132 40.26 -5.34 42.17
C SER A 132 41.78 -5.17 42.10
N ASN A 133 42.28 -4.44 41.09
CA ASN A 133 43.70 -4.17 40.94
C ASN A 133 44.25 -3.25 42.05
N LYS A 134 43.43 -2.31 42.57
CA LYS A 134 43.79 -1.53 43.76
C LYS A 134 43.95 -2.42 45.00
N ARG A 135 43.10 -3.45 45.14
CA ARG A 135 43.15 -4.41 46.26
C ARG A 135 44.35 -5.36 46.20
N ASN A 136 44.82 -5.69 45.00
CA ASN A 136 45.91 -6.64 44.75
C ASN A 136 47.27 -5.97 44.46
N ARG A 137 47.43 -4.67 44.74
CA ARG A 137 48.62 -3.89 44.35
C ARG A 137 49.86 -4.34 45.16
N PRO A 138 50.92 -4.86 44.54
CA PRO A 138 52.12 -5.26 45.26
C PRO A 138 52.92 -4.03 45.72
N GLY A 139 53.10 -3.85 47.03
CA GLY A 139 53.77 -2.70 47.64
C GLY A 139 53.57 -2.59 49.17
N PHE A 140 54.05 -1.49 49.77
CA PHE A 140 54.25 -1.25 51.21
C PHE A 140 53.06 -1.55 52.15
N GLU A 141 51.80 -1.52 51.69
CA GLU A 141 50.62 -1.79 52.52
C GLU A 141 50.06 -3.23 52.39
N GLY A 142 50.59 -4.05 51.48
CA GLY A 142 50.13 -5.42 51.25
C GLY A 142 48.69 -5.53 50.68
N ARG A 143 48.22 -6.77 50.49
CA ARG A 143 46.87 -7.07 49.99
C ARG A 143 45.84 -6.73 51.06
N SER A 144 45.00 -5.71 50.85
CA SER A 144 43.97 -5.32 51.81
C SER A 144 42.76 -6.27 51.71
N ASP A 145 42.50 -7.07 52.75
CA ASP A 145 41.39 -8.04 52.80
C ASP A 145 40.04 -7.45 53.28
N GLY A 146 39.98 -6.11 53.45
CA GLY A 146 38.78 -5.41 53.89
C GLY A 146 37.74 -5.21 52.79
N PHE A 147 36.47 -5.51 53.08
CA PHE A 147 35.34 -5.21 52.19
C PHE A 147 35.07 -3.70 52.14
N ILE A 148 34.99 -3.15 50.92
CA ILE A 148 34.67 -1.74 50.69
C ILE A 148 33.14 -1.62 50.69
N ASN A 149 32.61 -1.07 51.78
CA ASN A 149 31.21 -0.78 52.16
C ASN A 149 30.55 -1.82 53.09
N LYS A 150 30.22 -1.34 54.30
CA LYS A 150 29.07 -1.73 55.11
C LYS A 150 27.98 -0.69 54.87
#